data_AF-A0A3P6CW24-F1
#
_entry.id   AF-A0A3P6CW24-F1
#
_cell.length_a   1.000
_cell.length_b   1.000
_cell.length_c   1.000
_cell.angle_alpha   90.00
_cell.angle_beta   90.00
_cell.angle_gamma   90.00
#
_symmetry.space_group_name_H-M   'P 1'
#
loop_
_entity.id
_entity.type
_entity.pdbx_description
1 polymer ?
#
loop_
_entity_poly.entity_id
_entity_poly.type
_entity_poly.pdbx_seq_one_letter_code
_entity_poly.pdbx_strand_id
1 'polypeptide(L)'
;MKNHPWKKKSTTLLLLLSLLTIALLLLGLSQNKLVLITTTTSESDHHHRHKPSEVEEDSCLGRYIYIHNLPSRFNIDILQDCERVSRPNDKISMCKYVENFGFGPPISELNGDRVYSPSWYGTNQFMLEVIFHEKMKRYECLTRNSSLASAIFVPYYAGLDFRRNIRRRNVAERDAAGKELFKWLKKQPQWKAVLGQDHFLVTGRISRDFRRNSDNNSGWGTNLMLLPESHNLSFLTIERSPASHNEFAIPYPTYFHPTSAVEILTWQDKIKLATRPVLFSFAGAQRPSRSRNGLVRTQVILQCKSSFKNCRFLDCDVKANSCDDPISLMKLFESSVFCLQPPGDSLTRRSIFDSILAGCIPVFFNLGSAYKQYIWHIPSNYSEYSVYIPVKELRTGGKNKIENILRGIPNEKIVGMRENIIKLVPKIVYTKPNRQKPDEEALEDAFDVAVKGVVERIEGVRRKIQD
;
A
#
# COMPACT_ATOMS: atom_id res chain seq x y z
N MET A 1 -48.36 47.44 36.02
CA MET A 1 -48.95 47.05 37.32
C MET A 1 -49.06 45.53 37.38
N LYS A 2 -48.75 44.97 38.57
CA LYS A 2 -48.85 43.56 39.03
C LYS A 2 -47.64 42.64 38.75
N ASN A 3 -46.71 42.68 39.70
CA ASN A 3 -45.77 41.60 40.04
C ASN A 3 -46.51 40.46 40.77
N HIS A 4 -46.17 39.20 40.46
CA HIS A 4 -46.44 38.03 41.30
C HIS A 4 -45.11 37.40 41.78
N PRO A 5 -44.98 36.96 43.05
CA PRO A 5 -43.74 36.42 43.57
C PRO A 5 -43.66 34.89 43.40
N TRP A 6 -42.55 34.39 42.87
CA TRP A 6 -42.19 32.97 42.93
C TRP A 6 -41.40 32.68 44.21
N LYS A 7 -41.90 31.72 45.00
CA LYS A 7 -41.26 31.19 46.21
C LYS A 7 -39.91 30.53 45.87
N LYS A 8 -38.84 30.94 46.55
CA LYS A 8 -37.54 30.22 46.56
C LYS A 8 -37.74 28.80 47.09
N LYS A 9 -37.46 27.79 46.27
CA LYS A 9 -37.30 26.39 46.73
C LYS A 9 -35.89 26.21 47.30
N SER A 10 -35.81 25.47 48.40
CA SER A 10 -34.63 25.24 49.24
C SER A 10 -33.51 24.53 48.47
N THR A 11 -32.42 25.25 48.20
CA THR A 11 -31.14 24.75 47.68
C THR A 11 -30.44 23.76 48.63
N THR A 12 -30.86 23.75 49.91
CA THR A 12 -30.26 22.91 50.96
C THR A 12 -30.59 21.43 50.80
N LEU A 13 -31.77 21.09 50.26
CA LEU A 13 -32.20 19.69 50.08
C LEU A 13 -31.43 18.99 48.94
N LEU A 14 -31.12 19.72 47.87
CA LEU A 14 -30.35 19.21 46.73
C LEU A 14 -28.87 18.96 47.08
N LEU A 15 -28.30 19.78 47.96
CA LEU A 15 -26.94 19.61 48.48
C LEU A 15 -26.84 18.40 49.44
N LEU A 16 -27.86 18.17 50.28
CA LEU A 16 -27.90 17.00 51.16
C LEU A 16 -28.01 15.68 50.37
N LEU A 17 -28.81 15.67 49.29
CA LEU A 17 -28.95 14.50 48.43
C LEU A 17 -27.65 14.18 47.66
N SER A 18 -26.88 15.18 47.22
CA SER A 18 -25.61 14.93 46.52
C SER A 18 -24.48 14.47 47.46
N LEU A 19 -24.45 14.95 48.70
CA LEU A 19 -23.49 14.48 49.70
C LEU A 19 -23.77 13.04 50.12
N LEU A 20 -25.04 12.64 50.20
CA LEU A 20 -25.43 11.27 50.55
C LEU A 20 -25.02 10.26 49.45
N THR A 21 -25.15 10.62 48.18
CA THR A 21 -24.75 9.74 47.07
C THR A 21 -23.23 9.58 46.98
N ILE A 22 -22.46 10.64 47.24
CA ILE A 22 -20.99 10.58 47.30
C ILE A 22 -20.54 9.71 48.49
N ALA A 23 -21.16 9.85 49.66
CA ALA A 23 -20.84 9.03 50.83
C ALA A 23 -21.11 7.53 50.61
N LEU A 24 -22.23 7.19 49.94
CA LEU A 24 -22.56 5.79 49.60
C LEU A 24 -21.60 5.20 48.55
N LEU A 25 -21.15 6.00 47.58
CA LEU A 25 -20.12 5.59 46.61
C LEU A 25 -18.76 5.35 47.26
N LEU A 26 -18.37 6.17 48.24
CA LEU A 26 -17.12 5.98 48.99
C LEU A 26 -17.18 4.76 49.93
N LEU A 27 -18.35 4.47 50.53
CA LEU A 27 -18.58 3.26 51.32
C LEU A 27 -18.55 1.98 50.46
N GLY A 28 -19.05 2.03 49.22
CA GLY A 28 -18.98 0.92 48.28
C GLY A 28 -17.58 0.62 47.72
N LEU A 29 -16.73 1.64 47.61
CA LEU A 29 -15.33 1.50 47.16
C LEU A 29 -14.38 1.01 48.28
N SER A 30 -14.81 1.09 49.54
CA SER A 30 -14.02 0.73 50.74
C SER A 30 -14.09 -0.77 51.11
N GLN A 31 -15.03 -1.54 50.56
CA GLN A 31 -15.23 -2.95 50.96
C GLN A 31 -14.49 -4.01 50.14
N ASN A 32 -13.53 -3.64 49.29
CA ASN A 32 -12.69 -4.63 48.61
C ASN A 32 -11.23 -4.59 49.09
N LYS A 33 -10.86 -5.69 49.77
CA LYS A 33 -9.51 -6.15 50.18
C LYS A 33 -9.03 -5.72 51.57
N LEU A 34 -9.39 -6.53 52.56
CA LEU A 34 -8.50 -6.84 53.68
C LEU A 34 -8.61 -8.34 54.01
N VAL A 35 -7.83 -9.18 53.31
CA VAL A 35 -7.56 -10.55 53.77
C VAL A 35 -6.31 -10.50 54.62
N LEU A 36 -6.51 -10.58 55.93
CA LEU A 36 -5.48 -10.62 56.95
C LEU A 36 -4.87 -12.04 56.98
N ILE A 37 -3.66 -12.21 56.45
CA ILE A 37 -2.91 -13.46 56.58
C ILE A 37 -2.36 -13.52 58.02
N THR A 38 -2.98 -14.36 58.85
CA THR A 38 -2.42 -14.78 60.14
C THR A 38 -1.51 -15.97 59.91
N THR A 39 -0.20 -15.79 60.09
CA THR A 39 0.77 -16.87 60.11
C THR A 39 0.58 -17.72 61.36
N THR A 40 0.05 -18.93 61.18
CA THR A 40 0.15 -20.02 62.15
C THR A 40 1.01 -21.11 61.53
N THR A 41 2.09 -21.44 62.20
CA THR A 41 3.00 -22.54 61.89
C THR A 41 2.32 -23.86 62.23
N SER A 42 2.06 -24.69 61.23
CA SER A 42 1.94 -26.14 61.40
C SER A 42 2.43 -26.83 60.13
N GLU A 43 3.47 -27.64 60.28
CA GLU A 43 3.99 -28.55 59.26
C GLU A 43 2.90 -29.51 58.78
N SER A 44 2.71 -29.59 57.46
CA SER A 44 2.19 -30.79 56.82
C SER A 44 2.65 -30.82 55.36
N ASP A 45 3.49 -31.82 55.06
CA ASP A 45 3.97 -32.18 53.73
C ASP A 45 2.81 -32.37 52.74
N HIS A 46 2.72 -31.50 51.73
CA HIS A 46 1.94 -31.76 50.53
C HIS A 46 2.69 -31.29 49.29
N HIS A 47 3.08 -32.28 48.47
CA HIS A 47 3.62 -32.13 47.13
C HIS A 47 2.76 -31.18 46.27
N HIS A 48 3.20 -29.92 46.13
CA HIS A 48 2.70 -29.05 45.08
C HIS A 48 3.34 -29.43 43.75
N ARG A 49 2.56 -30.18 42.96
CA ARG A 49 2.76 -30.29 41.51
C ARG A 49 2.65 -28.89 40.92
N HIS A 50 3.79 -28.29 40.59
CA HIS A 50 3.84 -27.06 39.80
C HIS A 50 3.03 -27.29 38.52
N LYS A 51 1.89 -26.61 38.42
CA LYS A 51 1.22 -26.40 37.13
C LYS A 51 2.19 -25.51 36.33
N PRO A 52 2.69 -25.93 35.16
CA PRO A 52 3.51 -25.05 34.35
C PRO A 52 2.71 -23.77 34.08
N SER A 53 3.28 -22.61 34.36
CA SER A 53 2.80 -21.37 33.77
C SER A 53 2.75 -21.61 32.25
N GLU A 54 1.57 -21.52 31.64
CA GLU A 54 1.50 -21.42 30.19
C GLU A 54 2.44 -20.30 29.78
N VAL A 55 3.52 -20.66 29.08
CA VAL A 55 4.40 -19.68 28.45
C VAL A 55 3.50 -19.02 27.43
N GLU A 56 3.07 -17.79 27.70
CA GLU A 56 2.36 -16.97 26.73
C GLU A 56 3.26 -16.90 25.50
N GLU A 57 2.87 -17.62 24.45
CA GLU A 57 3.69 -17.76 23.25
C GLU A 57 3.80 -16.37 22.63
N ASP A 58 5.03 -15.84 22.55
CA ASP A 58 5.28 -14.51 22.03
C ASP A 58 4.79 -14.44 20.58
N SER A 59 3.63 -13.81 20.36
CA SER A 59 2.97 -13.70 19.06
C SER A 59 3.77 -12.90 18.03
N CYS A 60 4.83 -12.22 18.47
CA CYS A 60 5.79 -11.48 17.67
C CYS A 60 7.10 -12.24 17.42
N LEU A 61 7.28 -13.43 17.99
CA LEU A 61 8.42 -14.29 17.68
C LEU A 61 8.48 -14.56 16.17
N GLY A 62 9.66 -14.37 15.58
CA GLY A 62 9.84 -14.46 14.13
C GLY A 62 9.30 -13.26 13.34
N ARG A 63 8.59 -12.31 13.96
CA ARG A 63 7.96 -11.16 13.29
C ARG A 63 8.52 -9.80 13.69
N TYR A 64 9.45 -9.75 14.65
CA TYR A 64 10.00 -8.49 15.12
C TYR A 64 10.67 -7.67 14.02
N ILE A 65 10.30 -6.39 13.93
CA ILE A 65 10.93 -5.43 13.02
C ILE A 65 11.63 -4.33 13.83
N TYR A 66 12.88 -4.04 13.49
CA TYR A 66 13.58 -2.85 13.98
C TYR A 66 13.64 -1.81 12.86
N ILE A 67 13.34 -0.54 13.18
CA ILE A 67 13.44 0.56 12.21
C ILE A 67 14.74 1.32 12.47
N HIS A 68 15.57 1.50 11.43
CA HIS A 68 16.73 2.38 11.54
C HIS A 68 16.32 3.83 11.77
N ASN A 69 16.89 4.46 12.80
CA ASN A 69 16.80 5.90 13.01
C ASN A 69 17.76 6.63 12.06
N LEU A 70 17.35 6.80 10.80
CA LEU A 70 18.16 7.46 9.78
C LEU A 70 18.30 8.96 10.06
N PRO A 71 19.41 9.60 9.62
CA PRO A 71 19.47 11.05 9.49
C PRO A 71 18.27 11.59 8.69
N SER A 72 17.63 12.65 9.19
CA SER A 72 16.34 13.16 8.68
C SER A 72 16.37 13.53 7.18
N ARG A 73 17.55 13.87 6.65
CA ARG A 73 17.80 14.11 5.21
C ARG A 73 17.33 12.99 4.27
N PHE A 74 17.22 11.76 4.78
CA PHE A 74 16.77 10.59 4.01
C PHE A 74 15.24 10.41 4.04
N ASN A 75 14.50 11.14 4.88
CA ASN A 75 13.06 11.01 4.96
C ASN A 75 12.34 12.30 5.33
N ILE A 76 12.40 12.72 6.59
CA ILE A 76 11.60 13.81 7.15
C ILE A 76 11.87 15.12 6.41
N ASP A 77 13.14 15.45 6.14
CA ASP A 77 13.51 16.69 5.45
C ASP A 77 12.95 16.73 4.01
N ILE A 78 12.81 15.57 3.34
CA ILE A 78 12.24 15.48 1.99
C ILE A 78 10.74 15.85 2.01
N LEU A 79 10.04 15.50 3.09
CA LEU A 79 8.63 15.86 3.26
C LEU A 79 8.46 17.31 3.69
N GLN A 80 9.34 17.83 4.55
CA GLN A 80 9.36 19.25 4.93
C GLN A 80 9.65 20.15 3.72
N ASP A 81 10.48 19.68 2.79
CA ASP A 81 10.86 20.34 1.54
C ASP A 81 10.07 19.77 0.33
N CYS A 82 8.82 19.37 0.55
CA CYS A 82 7.96 18.72 -0.45
C CYS A 82 7.74 19.57 -1.71
N GLU A 83 7.86 20.90 -1.62
CA GLU A 83 7.74 21.80 -2.77
C GLU A 83 8.86 21.58 -3.79
N ARG A 84 10.05 21.14 -3.37
CA ARG A 84 11.13 20.76 -4.32
C ARG A 84 10.91 19.40 -4.96
N VAL A 85 9.98 18.61 -4.44
CA VAL A 85 9.52 17.36 -5.05
C VAL A 85 8.45 17.66 -6.12
N SER A 86 7.69 18.75 -5.95
CA SER A 86 6.77 19.29 -6.96
C SER A 86 7.50 19.74 -8.22
N ARG A 87 6.86 19.57 -9.38
CA ARG A 87 7.35 20.00 -10.69
C ARG A 87 6.43 21.11 -11.22
N PRO A 88 6.95 22.02 -12.08
CA PRO A 88 6.14 23.12 -12.63
C PRO A 88 4.89 22.68 -13.40
N ASN A 89 4.88 21.46 -13.95
CA ASN A 89 3.76 20.93 -14.73
C ASN A 89 2.85 20.00 -13.91
N ASP A 90 3.11 19.83 -12.62
CA ASP A 90 2.24 19.06 -11.76
C ASP A 90 0.95 19.85 -11.51
N LYS A 91 -0.20 19.18 -11.68
CA LYS A 91 -1.51 19.81 -11.43
C LYS A 91 -1.74 20.09 -9.94
N ILE A 92 -1.12 19.30 -9.08
CA ILE A 92 -1.26 19.34 -7.61
C ILE A 92 0.15 19.26 -7.02
N SER A 93 0.47 20.15 -6.07
CA SER A 93 1.75 20.12 -5.34
C SER A 93 1.92 18.77 -4.65
N MET A 94 3.15 18.25 -4.65
CA MET A 94 3.49 17.02 -3.93
C MET A 94 3.25 17.14 -2.42
N CYS A 95 3.27 18.37 -1.88
CA CYS A 95 2.92 18.62 -0.48
C CYS A 95 1.50 18.18 -0.13
N LYS A 96 0.55 18.33 -1.07
CA LYS A 96 -0.83 17.86 -0.85
C LYS A 96 -0.92 16.35 -0.69
N TYR A 97 -0.06 15.60 -1.39
CA TYR A 97 -0.04 14.16 -1.27
C TYR A 97 0.63 13.65 0.01
N VAL A 98 1.33 14.49 0.78
CA VAL A 98 1.90 14.14 2.09
C VAL A 98 0.81 14.08 3.18
N GLU A 99 -0.28 14.81 2.99
CA GLU A 99 -1.43 14.82 3.92
C GLU A 99 -1.98 13.40 4.15
N ASN A 100 -2.65 13.19 5.29
CA ASN A 100 -3.28 11.92 5.64
C ASN A 100 -2.33 10.71 5.53
N PHE A 101 -1.14 10.78 6.13
CA PHE A 101 -0.15 9.69 6.12
C PHE A 101 0.36 9.31 4.72
N GLY A 102 0.37 10.25 3.77
CA GLY A 102 0.74 10.00 2.38
C GLY A 102 -0.42 9.58 1.47
N PHE A 103 -1.65 9.50 1.99
CA PHE A 103 -2.83 9.22 1.18
C PHE A 103 -3.28 10.42 0.34
N GLY A 104 -2.92 11.64 0.74
CA GLY A 104 -3.37 12.88 0.11
C GLY A 104 -4.72 13.37 0.62
N PRO A 105 -5.36 14.35 -0.04
CA PRO A 105 -6.63 14.92 0.41
C PRO A 105 -7.80 13.94 0.17
N PRO A 106 -8.85 13.94 1.02
CA PRO A 106 -10.07 13.16 0.77
C PRO A 106 -10.73 13.53 -0.56
N ILE A 107 -11.26 12.55 -1.30
CA ILE A 107 -11.93 12.82 -2.60
C ILE A 107 -13.12 13.77 -2.45
N SER A 108 -13.85 13.68 -1.33
CA SER A 108 -14.99 14.57 -1.05
C SER A 108 -14.61 16.05 -1.02
N GLU A 109 -13.37 16.37 -0.65
CA GLU A 109 -12.87 17.74 -0.61
C GLU A 109 -12.40 18.23 -1.99
N LEU A 110 -12.05 17.30 -2.90
CA LEU A 110 -11.57 17.65 -4.24
C LEU A 110 -12.71 18.08 -5.17
N ASN A 111 -13.87 17.41 -5.08
CA ASN A 111 -14.93 17.55 -6.09
C ASN A 111 -16.34 17.75 -5.49
N GLY A 112 -16.52 17.76 -4.15
CA GLY A 112 -17.83 17.91 -3.48
C GLY A 112 -18.76 16.69 -3.58
N ASP A 113 -18.44 15.72 -4.44
CA ASP A 113 -19.16 14.45 -4.61
C ASP A 113 -18.83 13.48 -3.46
N ARG A 114 -19.85 12.94 -2.81
CA ARG A 114 -19.73 12.01 -1.68
C ARG A 114 -19.83 10.53 -2.08
N VAL A 115 -19.91 10.21 -3.39
CA VAL A 115 -19.99 8.83 -3.89
C VAL A 115 -18.85 7.93 -3.37
N TYR A 116 -17.67 8.51 -3.16
CA TYR A 116 -16.48 7.81 -2.65
C TYR A 116 -16.09 8.36 -1.27
N SER A 117 -16.91 8.07 -0.26
CA SER A 117 -16.67 8.45 1.13
C SER A 117 -17.36 7.46 2.07
N PRO A 118 -16.78 7.14 3.26
CA PRO A 118 -15.46 7.56 3.75
C PRO A 118 -14.30 6.79 3.10
N SER A 119 -13.06 7.15 3.45
CA SER A 119 -11.84 6.36 3.17
C SER A 119 -11.32 6.34 1.73
N TRP A 120 -11.74 7.30 0.90
CA TRP A 120 -11.14 7.52 -0.41
C TRP A 120 -10.36 8.84 -0.46
N TYR A 121 -9.19 8.78 -1.08
CA TYR A 121 -8.23 9.88 -1.12
C TYR A 121 -7.71 10.10 -2.52
N GLY A 122 -7.28 11.32 -2.83
CA GLY A 122 -6.54 11.66 -4.04
C GLY A 122 -5.09 11.17 -3.97
N THR A 123 -4.87 9.88 -3.79
CA THR A 123 -3.54 9.30 -3.55
C THR A 123 -2.67 9.37 -4.78
N ASN A 124 -1.42 9.80 -4.61
CA ASN A 124 -0.43 9.79 -5.68
C ASN A 124 0.29 8.43 -5.72
N GLN A 125 0.44 7.90 -6.93
CA GLN A 125 1.02 6.57 -7.16
C GLN A 125 2.46 6.38 -6.64
N PHE A 126 3.18 7.46 -6.34
CA PHE A 126 4.56 7.42 -5.85
C PHE A 126 4.71 7.67 -4.34
N MET A 127 3.62 7.70 -3.57
CA MET A 127 3.64 7.95 -2.12
C MET A 127 3.84 6.69 -1.26
N LEU A 128 4.12 5.54 -1.88
CA LEU A 128 4.24 4.26 -1.19
C LEU A 128 5.23 4.29 -0.02
N GLU A 129 6.36 5.00 -0.17
CA GLU A 129 7.40 5.07 0.87
C GLU A 129 6.88 5.71 2.16
N VAL A 130 6.07 6.75 2.02
CA VAL A 130 5.44 7.47 3.15
C VAL A 130 4.34 6.61 3.76
N ILE A 131 3.44 6.08 2.92
CA ILE A 131 2.34 5.21 3.36
C ILE A 131 2.86 4.00 4.14
N PHE A 132 3.86 3.32 3.59
CA PHE A 132 4.45 2.15 4.20
C PHE A 132 5.18 2.49 5.50
N HIS A 133 5.94 3.59 5.54
CA HIS A 133 6.63 4.01 6.76
C HIS A 133 5.65 4.41 7.87
N GLU A 134 4.56 5.13 7.53
CA GLU A 134 3.52 5.50 8.50
C GLU A 134 2.78 4.30 9.09
N LYS A 135 2.56 3.24 8.29
CA LYS A 135 2.06 1.95 8.80
C LYS A 135 3.11 1.22 9.63
N MET A 136 4.36 1.17 9.17
CA MET A 136 5.45 0.49 9.87
C MET A 136 5.66 1.04 11.27
N LYS A 137 5.55 2.36 11.47
CA LYS A 137 5.62 3.01 12.80
C LYS A 137 4.59 2.51 13.82
N ARG A 138 3.54 1.81 13.37
CA ARG A 138 2.45 1.27 14.19
C ARG A 138 2.32 -0.25 14.07
N TYR A 139 3.32 -0.90 13.47
CA TYR A 139 3.31 -2.36 13.36
C TYR A 139 3.41 -2.99 14.76
N GLU A 140 2.55 -3.99 15.01
CA GLU A 140 2.39 -4.61 16.34
C GLU A 140 3.69 -5.24 16.88
N CYS A 141 4.56 -5.74 16.00
CA CYS A 141 5.83 -6.36 16.36
C CYS A 141 7.04 -5.44 16.14
N LEU A 142 6.90 -4.14 16.41
CA LEU A 142 8.06 -3.25 16.46
C LEU A 142 8.88 -3.48 17.73
N THR A 143 10.20 -3.61 17.58
CA THR A 143 11.13 -3.69 18.70
C THR A 143 12.12 -2.54 18.71
N ARG A 144 12.50 -2.09 19.91
CA ARG A 144 13.64 -1.17 20.11
C ARG A 144 14.97 -1.91 20.24
N ASN A 145 14.94 -3.22 20.47
CA ASN A 145 16.12 -4.06 20.57
C ASN A 145 16.35 -4.76 19.23
N SER A 146 17.32 -4.26 18.45
CA SER A 146 17.62 -4.83 17.13
C SER A 146 18.10 -6.29 17.18
N SER A 147 18.59 -6.78 18.33
CA SER A 147 19.01 -8.18 18.47
C SER A 147 17.83 -9.17 18.45
N LEU A 148 16.61 -8.71 18.70
CA LEU A 148 15.39 -9.52 18.57
C LEU A 148 14.79 -9.49 17.17
N ALA A 149 15.30 -8.62 16.27
CA ALA A 149 14.66 -8.33 15.00
C ALA A 149 14.84 -9.48 13.98
N SER A 150 13.71 -9.91 13.40
CA SER A 150 13.69 -10.76 12.23
C SER A 150 14.10 -10.03 10.97
N ALA A 151 13.76 -8.74 10.86
CA ALA A 151 14.16 -7.89 9.76
C ALA A 151 14.33 -6.43 10.20
N ILE A 152 15.10 -5.67 9.42
CA ILE A 152 15.46 -4.29 9.72
C ILE A 152 15.00 -3.37 8.59
N PHE A 153 14.07 -2.48 8.91
CA PHE A 153 13.52 -1.52 7.95
C PHE A 153 14.43 -0.30 7.82
N VAL A 154 14.76 0.07 6.58
CA VAL A 154 15.50 1.29 6.22
C VAL A 154 14.52 2.32 5.62
N PRO A 155 14.06 3.31 6.40
CA PRO A 155 13.05 4.28 5.95
C PRO A 155 13.65 5.41 5.09
N TYR A 156 14.28 5.10 3.96
CA TYR A 156 14.76 6.08 2.98
C TYR A 156 13.71 6.31 1.90
N TYR A 157 13.32 7.58 1.68
CA TYR A 157 12.35 7.96 0.63
C TYR A 157 13.06 8.17 -0.72
N ALA A 158 13.67 7.10 -1.23
CA ALA A 158 14.48 7.08 -2.43
C ALA A 158 13.73 7.60 -3.67
N GLY A 159 12.44 7.30 -3.79
CA GLY A 159 11.58 7.71 -4.90
C GLY A 159 11.23 9.20 -4.86
N LEU A 160 10.97 9.75 -3.68
CA LEU A 160 10.76 11.20 -3.52
C LEU A 160 12.07 11.98 -3.70
N ASP A 161 13.18 11.49 -3.16
CA ASP A 161 14.51 12.07 -3.34
C ASP A 161 14.95 12.02 -4.82
N PHE A 162 14.68 10.89 -5.50
CA PHE A 162 14.84 10.75 -6.94
C PHE A 162 14.09 11.87 -7.67
N ARG A 163 12.82 12.10 -7.34
CA ARG A 163 12.00 13.10 -8.02
C ARG A 163 12.53 14.53 -7.82
N ARG A 164 13.06 14.85 -6.63
CA ARG A 164 13.72 16.13 -6.31
C ARG A 164 14.98 16.35 -7.15
N ASN A 165 15.77 15.30 -7.39
CA ASN A 165 17.10 15.44 -7.96
C ASN A 165 17.22 15.03 -9.45
N ILE A 166 16.25 14.32 -10.04
CA ILE A 166 16.38 13.75 -11.39
C ILE A 166 16.66 14.77 -12.51
N ARG A 167 16.28 16.04 -12.32
CA ARG A 167 16.53 17.12 -13.29
C ARG A 167 17.92 17.76 -13.17
N ARG A 168 18.68 17.46 -12.11
CA ARG A 168 20.07 17.89 -12.00
C ARG A 168 20.86 17.24 -13.13
N ARG A 169 21.61 18.06 -13.88
CA ARG A 169 22.47 17.57 -14.98
C ARG A 169 23.61 16.72 -14.44
N ASN A 170 24.12 17.05 -13.26
CA ASN A 170 25.23 16.34 -12.64
C ASN A 170 24.75 14.99 -12.07
N VAL A 171 25.22 13.90 -12.66
CA VAL A 171 24.94 12.53 -12.19
C VAL A 171 25.37 12.31 -10.75
N ALA A 172 26.53 12.84 -10.33
CA ALA A 172 27.07 12.62 -9.00
C ALA A 172 26.13 13.17 -7.90
N GLU A 173 25.46 14.29 -8.18
CA GLU A 173 24.48 14.87 -7.24
C GLU A 173 23.22 14.02 -7.12
N ARG A 174 22.79 13.34 -8.20
CA ARG A 174 21.64 12.43 -8.15
C ARG A 174 21.94 11.18 -7.35
N ASP A 175 23.19 10.71 -7.38
CA ASP A 175 23.63 9.48 -6.71
C ASP A 175 24.12 9.71 -5.28
N ALA A 176 24.38 10.96 -4.89
CA ALA A 176 25.01 11.31 -3.63
C ALA A 176 24.25 10.74 -2.42
N ALA A 177 22.92 10.86 -2.40
CA ALA A 177 22.11 10.40 -1.27
C ALA A 177 22.19 8.87 -1.09
N GLY A 178 22.11 8.09 -2.16
CA GLY A 178 22.25 6.63 -2.10
C GLY A 178 23.63 6.20 -1.57
N LYS A 179 24.70 6.83 -2.05
CA LYS A 179 26.07 6.55 -1.58
C LYS A 179 26.25 6.91 -0.10
N GLU A 180 25.73 8.06 0.31
CA GLU A 180 25.80 8.53 1.69
C GLU A 180 24.94 7.69 2.64
N LEU A 181 23.82 7.15 2.18
CA LEU A 181 23.00 6.19 2.94
C LEU A 181 23.83 4.94 3.28
N PHE A 182 24.46 4.31 2.28
CA PHE A 182 25.25 3.10 2.53
C PHE A 182 26.51 3.37 3.34
N LYS A 183 27.13 4.55 3.19
CA LYS A 183 28.21 5.00 4.08
C LYS A 183 27.77 5.10 5.54
N TRP A 184 26.53 5.51 5.79
CA TRP A 184 25.94 5.53 7.13
C TRP A 184 25.55 4.12 7.62
N LEU A 185 24.90 3.31 6.78
CA LEU A 185 24.46 1.95 7.12
C LEU A 185 25.64 1.06 7.51
N LYS A 186 26.74 1.09 6.76
CA LYS A 186 27.96 0.29 7.06
C LYS A 186 28.59 0.58 8.44
N LYS A 187 28.27 1.72 9.05
CA LYS A 187 28.75 2.05 10.40
C LYS A 187 27.89 1.42 11.50
N GLN A 188 26.65 1.04 11.20
CA GLN A 188 25.71 0.52 12.18
C GLN A 188 26.05 -0.92 12.59
N PRO A 189 25.92 -1.29 13.88
CA PRO A 189 26.19 -2.66 14.33
C PRO A 189 25.27 -3.68 13.64
N GLN A 190 24.01 -3.30 13.40
CA GLN A 190 23.02 -4.13 12.71
C GLN A 190 23.47 -4.50 11.29
N TRP A 191 24.06 -3.54 10.55
CA TRP A 191 24.56 -3.82 9.20
C TRP A 191 25.78 -4.75 9.25
N LYS A 192 26.70 -4.53 10.20
CA LYS A 192 27.93 -5.32 10.32
C LYS A 192 27.67 -6.79 10.68
N ALA A 193 26.59 -7.07 11.41
CA ALA A 193 26.26 -8.42 11.87
C ALA A 193 26.06 -9.41 10.72
N VAL A 194 25.33 -9.02 9.67
CA VAL A 194 25.01 -9.90 8.53
C VAL A 194 25.17 -9.21 7.17
N LEU A 195 26.00 -8.17 7.11
CA LEU A 195 26.33 -7.40 5.90
C LEU A 195 25.11 -6.85 5.14
N GLY A 196 24.03 -6.52 5.83
CA GLY A 196 22.84 -5.95 5.20
C GLY A 196 21.76 -6.95 4.78
N GLN A 197 21.98 -8.26 4.98
CA GLN A 197 21.11 -9.32 4.47
C GLN A 197 19.75 -9.42 5.15
N ASP A 198 19.62 -8.86 6.36
CA ASP A 198 18.36 -8.72 7.08
C ASP A 198 17.72 -7.33 6.94
N HIS A 199 18.30 -6.46 6.10
CA HIS A 199 17.73 -5.15 5.81
C HIS A 199 16.75 -5.21 4.64
N PHE A 200 15.72 -4.37 4.73
CA PHE A 200 14.85 -4.10 3.60
C PHE A 200 14.46 -2.62 3.49
N LEU A 201 14.12 -2.22 2.27
CA LEU A 201 13.81 -0.84 1.90
C LEU A 201 12.63 -0.83 0.94
N VAL A 202 11.71 0.12 1.11
CA VAL A 202 10.57 0.31 0.22
C VAL A 202 10.85 1.48 -0.72
N THR A 203 10.62 1.30 -2.02
CA THR A 203 10.75 2.35 -3.04
C THR A 203 9.42 2.68 -3.68
N GLY A 204 9.11 3.98 -3.75
CA GLY A 204 7.89 4.50 -4.36
C GLY A 204 8.00 4.67 -5.88
N ARG A 205 9.09 4.20 -6.49
CA ARG A 205 9.41 4.31 -7.91
C ARG A 205 9.80 2.93 -8.44
N ILE A 206 9.77 2.77 -9.77
CA ILE A 206 10.09 1.50 -10.43
C ILE A 206 11.60 1.22 -10.35
N SER A 207 11.98 -0.06 -10.34
CA SER A 207 13.38 -0.52 -10.32
C SER A 207 14.29 0.17 -11.36
N ARG A 208 13.76 0.41 -12.57
CA ARG A 208 14.48 1.10 -13.65
C ARG A 208 14.98 2.49 -13.25
N ASP A 209 14.30 3.20 -12.35
CA ASP A 209 14.69 4.54 -11.91
C ASP A 209 15.96 4.53 -11.03
N PHE A 210 16.36 3.37 -10.51
CA PHE A 210 17.49 3.20 -9.61
C PHE A 210 18.63 2.35 -10.21
N ARG A 211 18.55 2.05 -11.52
CA ARG A 211 19.44 1.13 -12.24
C ARG A 211 20.18 1.78 -13.41
N ARG A 212 20.59 3.03 -13.27
CA ARG A 212 21.40 3.69 -14.30
C ARG A 212 22.86 3.20 -14.24
N ASN A 213 23.27 2.47 -15.27
CA ASN A 213 24.64 1.93 -15.38
C ASN A 213 25.71 2.94 -15.82
N SER A 214 25.35 3.98 -16.59
CA SER A 214 26.33 4.91 -17.17
C SER A 214 26.41 6.21 -16.39
N ASP A 215 27.62 6.72 -16.14
CA ASP A 215 27.85 8.05 -15.55
C ASP A 215 27.62 9.21 -16.54
N ASN A 216 26.89 8.94 -17.62
CA ASN A 216 26.49 9.94 -18.59
C ASN A 216 25.39 10.84 -17.99
N ASN A 217 25.63 12.16 -18.01
CA ASN A 217 24.70 13.20 -17.55
C ASN A 217 23.32 13.17 -18.24
N SER A 218 23.22 12.58 -19.44
CA SER A 218 21.94 12.38 -20.14
C SER A 218 21.17 11.12 -19.70
N GLY A 219 21.82 10.22 -18.95
CA GLY A 219 21.21 8.97 -18.49
C GLY A 219 20.09 9.21 -17.48
N TRP A 220 18.97 8.51 -17.65
CA TRP A 220 17.86 8.51 -16.69
C TRP A 220 18.17 7.61 -15.50
N GLY A 221 17.85 8.06 -14.28
CA GLY A 221 17.96 7.23 -13.09
C GLY A 221 19.04 7.66 -12.10
N THR A 222 19.04 7.02 -10.93
CA THR A 222 20.18 6.92 -10.02
C THR A 222 20.85 5.56 -10.16
N ASN A 223 21.96 5.34 -9.47
CA ASN A 223 22.61 4.03 -9.36
C ASN A 223 22.32 3.30 -8.04
N LEU A 224 21.33 3.73 -7.25
CA LEU A 224 21.07 3.19 -5.90
C LEU A 224 21.02 1.66 -5.88
N MET A 225 20.25 1.01 -6.77
CA MET A 225 20.11 -0.45 -6.81
C MET A 225 21.29 -1.17 -7.51
N LEU A 226 22.32 -0.44 -7.91
CA LEU A 226 23.56 -0.97 -8.50
C LEU A 226 24.77 -0.79 -7.58
N LEU A 227 24.60 -0.13 -6.42
CA LEU A 227 25.66 -0.04 -5.42
C LEU A 227 25.97 -1.43 -4.87
N PRO A 228 27.24 -1.78 -4.59
CA PRO A 228 27.62 -3.10 -4.09
C PRO A 228 26.82 -3.53 -2.85
N GLU A 229 26.60 -2.60 -1.92
CA GLU A 229 25.86 -2.83 -0.69
C GLU A 229 24.37 -3.13 -0.92
N SER A 230 23.80 -2.65 -2.03
CA SER A 230 22.40 -2.89 -2.37
C SER A 230 22.11 -4.36 -2.67
N HIS A 231 23.09 -5.14 -3.11
CA HIS A 231 22.88 -6.57 -3.44
C HIS A 231 22.46 -7.41 -2.23
N ASN A 232 22.84 -6.99 -1.02
CA ASN A 232 22.49 -7.71 0.20
C ASN A 232 21.11 -7.32 0.74
N LEU A 233 20.59 -6.15 0.36
CA LEU A 233 19.35 -5.60 0.90
C LEU A 233 18.13 -6.07 0.07
N SER A 234 17.01 -6.34 0.74
CA SER A 234 15.73 -6.64 0.05
C SER A 234 14.96 -5.36 -0.32
N PHE A 235 14.72 -5.11 -1.60
CA PHE A 235 13.94 -3.98 -2.08
C PHE A 235 12.49 -4.37 -2.33
N LEU A 236 11.56 -3.67 -1.68
CA LEU A 236 10.14 -3.72 -1.99
C LEU A 236 9.81 -2.54 -2.90
N THR A 237 9.37 -2.78 -4.14
CA THR A 237 9.20 -1.73 -5.16
C THR A 237 7.86 -1.88 -5.87
N ILE A 238 7.35 -0.82 -6.50
CA ILE A 238 6.10 -0.88 -7.28
C ILE A 238 6.24 -1.65 -8.61
N GLU A 239 7.46 -1.79 -9.13
CA GLU A 239 7.79 -2.62 -10.30
C GLU A 239 9.24 -3.11 -10.18
N ARG A 240 9.44 -4.41 -10.03
CA ARG A 240 10.76 -5.03 -9.92
C ARG A 240 11.39 -5.28 -11.28
N SER A 241 12.72 -5.38 -11.29
CA SER A 241 13.44 -6.04 -12.38
C SER A 241 13.24 -7.57 -12.28
N PRO A 242 12.68 -8.25 -13.30
CA PRO A 242 12.50 -9.70 -13.25
C PRO A 242 13.79 -10.50 -13.14
N ALA A 243 14.93 -9.88 -13.51
CA ALA A 243 16.26 -10.48 -13.41
C ALA A 243 16.91 -10.29 -12.02
N SER A 244 16.29 -9.50 -11.14
CA SER A 244 16.82 -9.24 -9.80
C SER A 244 16.31 -10.26 -8.79
N HIS A 245 17.21 -10.70 -7.91
CA HIS A 245 16.96 -11.70 -6.87
C HIS A 245 16.63 -11.10 -5.50
N ASN A 246 16.90 -9.81 -5.32
CA ASN A 246 16.68 -9.07 -4.09
C ASN A 246 15.61 -7.96 -4.25
N GLU A 247 14.84 -7.99 -5.33
CA GLU A 247 13.71 -7.07 -5.56
C GLU A 247 12.38 -7.83 -5.61
N PHE A 248 11.38 -7.30 -4.91
CA PHE A 248 10.04 -7.85 -4.80
C PHE A 248 9.03 -6.76 -5.13
N ALA A 249 8.12 -7.03 -6.07
CA ALA A 249 7.13 -6.02 -6.42
C ALA A 249 5.94 -6.08 -5.45
N ILE A 250 5.56 -4.93 -4.91
CA ILE A 250 4.39 -4.75 -4.06
C ILE A 250 3.41 -3.76 -4.72
N PRO A 251 2.10 -3.80 -4.38
CA PRO A 251 1.07 -3.02 -5.06
C PRO A 251 1.35 -1.52 -5.07
N TYR A 252 1.01 -0.86 -6.17
CA TYR A 252 0.93 0.60 -6.18
C TYR A 252 -0.16 1.06 -5.21
N PRO A 253 0.02 2.20 -4.51
CA PRO A 253 -1.06 2.81 -3.74
C PRO A 253 -2.28 3.12 -4.63
N THR A 254 -3.44 2.63 -4.22
CA THR A 254 -4.76 2.91 -4.82
C THR A 254 -5.42 4.12 -4.17
N TYR A 255 -6.66 4.47 -4.58
CA TYR A 255 -7.40 5.59 -3.98
C TYR A 255 -8.16 5.23 -2.69
N PHE A 256 -8.34 3.93 -2.41
CA PHE A 256 -9.11 3.44 -1.26
C PHE A 256 -8.19 3.00 -0.11
N HIS A 257 -8.40 3.60 1.07
CA HIS A 257 -7.61 3.40 2.28
C HIS A 257 -8.52 3.19 3.51
N PRO A 258 -9.15 2.01 3.63
CA PRO A 258 -10.17 1.74 4.64
C PRO A 258 -9.62 1.71 6.06
N THR A 259 -10.48 2.01 7.04
CA THR A 259 -10.11 2.00 8.46
C THR A 259 -10.46 0.70 9.18
N SER A 260 -11.32 -0.13 8.58
CA SER A 260 -11.85 -1.36 9.16
C SER A 260 -12.05 -2.47 8.13
N ALA A 261 -12.21 -3.71 8.59
CA ALA A 261 -12.58 -4.85 7.72
C ALA A 261 -13.97 -4.64 7.10
N VAL A 262 -14.91 -4.07 7.87
CA VAL A 262 -16.28 -3.78 7.43
C VAL A 262 -16.29 -2.90 6.19
N GLU A 263 -15.46 -1.86 6.12
CA GLU A 263 -15.38 -1.01 4.92
C GLU A 263 -14.88 -1.77 3.69
N ILE A 264 -13.95 -2.71 3.87
CA ILE A 264 -13.46 -3.56 2.77
C ILE A 264 -14.58 -4.48 2.28
N LEU A 265 -15.28 -5.16 3.19
CA LEU A 265 -16.38 -6.07 2.85
C LEU A 265 -17.52 -5.31 2.16
N THR A 266 -17.89 -4.14 2.70
CA THR A 266 -18.90 -3.25 2.10
C THR A 266 -18.51 -2.85 0.67
N TRP A 267 -17.23 -2.53 0.45
CA TRP A 267 -16.72 -2.22 -0.88
C TRP A 267 -16.78 -3.43 -1.82
N GLN A 268 -16.37 -4.61 -1.35
CA GLN A 268 -16.43 -5.86 -2.11
C GLN A 268 -17.87 -6.19 -2.53
N ASP A 269 -18.85 -6.03 -1.63
CA ASP A 269 -20.26 -6.24 -1.93
C ASP A 269 -20.78 -5.25 -2.97
N LYS A 270 -20.42 -3.96 -2.85
CA LYS A 270 -20.77 -2.94 -3.84
C LYS A 270 -20.27 -3.34 -5.24
N ILE A 271 -19.00 -3.69 -5.40
CA ILE A 271 -18.42 -4.01 -6.72
C ILE A 271 -18.87 -5.37 -7.26
N LYS A 272 -19.28 -6.30 -6.38
CA LYS A 272 -19.90 -7.59 -6.74
C LYS A 272 -21.28 -7.39 -7.36
N LEU A 273 -22.08 -6.49 -6.79
CA LEU A 273 -23.44 -6.17 -7.24
C LEU A 273 -23.49 -5.14 -8.38
N ALA A 274 -22.37 -4.47 -8.68
CA ALA A 274 -22.31 -3.44 -9.72
C ALA A 274 -22.71 -3.98 -11.10
N THR A 275 -23.59 -3.23 -11.78
CA THR A 275 -23.97 -3.45 -13.18
C THR A 275 -22.87 -2.95 -14.12
N ARG A 276 -22.50 -3.76 -15.12
CA ARG A 276 -21.38 -3.50 -16.02
C ARG A 276 -21.84 -3.46 -17.47
N PRO A 277 -22.49 -2.36 -17.91
CA PRO A 277 -23.03 -2.25 -19.26
C PRO A 277 -21.95 -2.12 -20.35
N VAL A 278 -20.71 -1.82 -19.97
CA VAL A 278 -19.59 -1.66 -20.91
C VAL A 278 -18.80 -2.95 -20.98
N LEU A 279 -18.64 -3.52 -22.17
CA LEU A 279 -17.86 -4.75 -22.33
C LEU A 279 -16.40 -4.53 -21.95
N PHE A 280 -15.77 -3.47 -22.45
CA PHE A 280 -14.39 -3.18 -22.07
C PHE A 280 -14.07 -1.69 -22.05
N SER A 281 -13.01 -1.31 -21.35
CA SER A 281 -12.56 0.08 -21.34
C SER A 281 -11.06 0.21 -21.34
N PHE A 282 -10.60 1.38 -21.74
CA PHE A 282 -9.21 1.77 -21.65
C PHE A 282 -9.10 3.18 -21.09
N ALA A 283 -8.31 3.35 -20.04
CA ALA A 283 -7.85 4.65 -19.57
C ALA A 283 -6.38 4.82 -19.95
N GLY A 284 -6.07 5.80 -20.80
CA GLY A 284 -4.71 6.00 -21.26
C GLY A 284 -4.49 7.15 -22.24
N ALA A 285 -3.28 7.69 -22.23
CA ALA A 285 -2.75 8.60 -23.25
C ALA A 285 -2.02 7.87 -24.38
N GLN A 286 -1.84 8.52 -25.53
CA GLN A 286 -0.96 8.06 -26.60
C GLN A 286 0.51 8.10 -26.15
N ARG A 287 1.35 7.19 -26.65
CA ARG A 287 2.81 7.21 -26.40
C ARG A 287 3.56 7.21 -27.72
N PRO A 288 4.81 7.72 -27.78
CA PRO A 288 5.62 7.64 -28.99
C PRO A 288 5.71 6.20 -29.50
N SER A 289 5.22 5.95 -30.71
CA SER A 289 5.17 4.61 -31.35
C SER A 289 6.56 4.05 -31.74
N ARG A 290 7.65 4.59 -31.18
CA ARG A 290 9.02 4.14 -31.43
C ARG A 290 9.41 2.94 -30.55
N SER A 291 8.68 2.70 -29.45
CA SER A 291 8.89 1.53 -28.59
C SER A 291 7.85 0.44 -28.86
N ARG A 292 8.20 -0.83 -28.62
CA ARG A 292 7.25 -1.96 -28.70
C ARG A 292 6.02 -1.74 -27.82
N ASN A 293 6.21 -1.22 -26.60
CA ASN A 293 5.12 -0.90 -25.69
C ASN A 293 4.23 0.23 -26.24
N GLY A 294 4.84 1.26 -26.84
CA GLY A 294 4.13 2.35 -27.51
C GLY A 294 3.24 1.83 -28.64
N LEU A 295 3.76 0.91 -29.47
CA LEU A 295 2.98 0.29 -30.55
C LEU A 295 1.78 -0.51 -30.03
N VAL A 296 1.95 -1.31 -28.98
CA VAL A 296 0.85 -2.05 -28.34
C VAL A 296 -0.24 -1.09 -27.88
N ARG A 297 0.16 0.00 -27.20
CA ARG A 297 -0.76 1.01 -26.70
C ARG A 297 -1.52 1.72 -27.82
N THR A 298 -0.85 2.05 -28.92
CA THR A 298 -1.49 2.60 -30.13
C THR A 298 -2.56 1.67 -30.66
N GLN A 299 -2.24 0.37 -30.79
CA GLN A 299 -3.22 -0.61 -31.28
C GLN A 299 -4.42 -0.75 -30.34
N VAL A 300 -4.19 -0.78 -29.02
CA VAL A 300 -5.28 -0.80 -28.04
C VAL A 300 -6.21 0.42 -28.18
N ILE A 301 -5.66 1.62 -28.34
CA ILE A 301 -6.45 2.85 -28.55
C ILE A 301 -7.27 2.74 -29.84
N LEU A 302 -6.63 2.33 -30.96
CA LEU A 302 -7.29 2.24 -32.26
C LEU A 302 -8.44 1.23 -32.26
N GLN A 303 -8.24 0.04 -31.68
CA GLN A 303 -9.29 -0.97 -31.59
C GLN A 303 -10.42 -0.54 -30.64
N CYS A 304 -10.11 0.08 -29.49
CA CYS A 304 -11.14 0.61 -28.60
C CYS A 304 -11.99 1.69 -29.29
N LYS A 305 -11.37 2.63 -30.02
CA LYS A 305 -12.09 3.65 -30.80
C LYS A 305 -12.93 3.05 -31.93
N SER A 306 -12.45 1.98 -32.57
CA SER A 306 -13.20 1.27 -33.61
C SER A 306 -14.43 0.54 -33.04
N SER A 307 -14.31 0.02 -31.82
CA SER A 307 -15.36 -0.65 -31.05
C SER A 307 -16.17 0.32 -30.16
N PHE A 308 -16.42 1.56 -30.59
CA PHE A 308 -17.02 2.63 -29.74
C PHE A 308 -18.35 2.27 -29.06
N LYS A 309 -19.12 1.30 -29.60
CA LYS A 309 -20.36 0.80 -28.98
C LYS A 309 -20.11 -0.05 -27.74
N ASN A 310 -18.96 -0.71 -27.67
CA ASN A 310 -18.63 -1.73 -26.66
C ASN A 310 -17.39 -1.36 -25.83
N CYS A 311 -16.56 -0.46 -26.33
CA CYS A 311 -15.41 0.09 -25.64
C CYS A 311 -15.62 1.52 -25.19
N ARG A 312 -15.35 1.82 -23.92
CA ARG A 312 -15.20 3.21 -23.45
C ARG A 312 -13.74 3.60 -23.31
N PHE A 313 -13.34 4.68 -23.97
CA PHE A 313 -12.00 5.23 -23.91
C PHE A 313 -11.96 6.51 -23.07
N LEU A 314 -11.18 6.51 -21.99
CA LEU A 314 -10.83 7.70 -21.22
C LEU A 314 -9.45 8.18 -21.65
N ASP A 315 -9.45 9.25 -22.44
CA ASP A 315 -8.24 9.84 -23.01
C ASP A 315 -7.53 10.74 -22.00
N CYS A 316 -6.39 10.25 -21.47
CA CYS A 316 -5.64 11.00 -20.46
C CYS A 316 -4.87 12.22 -21.02
N ASP A 317 -4.77 12.38 -22.34
CA ASP A 317 -4.09 13.53 -22.95
C ASP A 317 -4.97 14.79 -22.92
N VAL A 318 -6.29 14.63 -22.75
CA VAL A 318 -7.23 15.74 -22.67
C VAL A 318 -7.26 16.31 -21.25
N LYS A 319 -7.00 17.62 -21.10
CA LYS A 319 -6.95 18.29 -19.78
C LYS A 319 -8.20 18.05 -18.93
N ALA A 320 -9.38 17.95 -19.55
CA ALA A 320 -10.66 17.69 -18.90
C ALA A 320 -10.84 16.24 -18.38
N ASN A 321 -10.05 15.28 -18.87
CA ASN A 321 -10.20 13.84 -18.59
C ASN A 321 -8.90 13.26 -18.00
N SER A 322 -8.42 13.83 -16.90
CA SER A 322 -7.19 13.36 -16.26
C SER A 322 -7.35 11.93 -15.74
N CYS A 323 -6.47 11.01 -16.11
CA CYS A 323 -6.44 9.68 -15.50
C CYS A 323 -5.91 9.69 -14.05
N ASP A 324 -5.50 10.86 -13.57
CA ASP A 324 -5.24 11.12 -12.15
C ASP A 324 -6.52 11.55 -11.40
N ASP A 325 -7.65 11.81 -12.09
CA ASP A 325 -8.95 12.03 -11.44
C ASP A 325 -9.56 10.69 -11.00
N PRO A 326 -9.63 10.43 -9.70
CA PRO A 326 -10.13 9.15 -9.20
C PRO A 326 -11.60 8.91 -9.55
N ILE A 327 -12.44 9.95 -9.58
CA ILE A 327 -13.89 9.79 -9.77
C ILE A 327 -14.19 9.26 -11.18
N SER A 328 -13.64 9.92 -12.21
CA SER A 328 -13.85 9.53 -13.60
C SER A 328 -13.26 8.15 -13.89
N LEU A 329 -12.07 7.86 -13.36
CA LEU A 329 -11.42 6.56 -13.53
C LEU A 329 -12.23 5.42 -12.89
N MET A 330 -12.65 5.60 -11.64
CA MET A 330 -13.41 4.58 -10.91
C MET A 330 -14.80 4.37 -11.55
N LYS A 331 -15.51 5.43 -11.94
CA LYS A 331 -16.78 5.32 -12.69
C LYS A 331 -16.63 4.54 -14.01
N LEU A 332 -15.53 4.76 -14.73
CA LEU A 332 -15.23 4.00 -15.95
C LEU A 332 -15.05 2.51 -15.66
N PHE A 333 -14.21 2.18 -14.68
CA PHE A 333 -13.87 0.78 -14.39
C PHE A 333 -15.03 0.03 -13.71
N GLU A 334 -15.78 0.66 -12.80
CA GLU A 334 -16.95 0.05 -12.15
C GLU A 334 -18.05 -0.32 -13.15
N SER A 335 -18.18 0.43 -14.25
CA SER A 335 -19.15 0.14 -15.31
C SER A 335 -18.66 -0.81 -16.39
N SER A 336 -17.39 -1.25 -16.31
CA SER A 336 -16.74 -2.09 -17.34
C SER A 336 -16.57 -3.55 -16.88
N VAL A 337 -16.75 -4.50 -17.79
CA VAL A 337 -16.44 -5.92 -17.53
C VAL A 337 -14.92 -6.15 -17.58
N PHE A 338 -14.26 -5.66 -18.64
CA PHE A 338 -12.82 -5.81 -18.85
C PHE A 338 -12.10 -4.46 -18.92
N CYS A 339 -10.90 -4.38 -18.34
CA CYS A 339 -10.09 -3.16 -18.33
C CYS A 339 -8.76 -3.42 -19.02
N LEU A 340 -8.50 -2.71 -20.12
CA LEU A 340 -7.28 -2.90 -20.91
C LEU A 340 -6.07 -2.31 -20.19
N GLN A 341 -5.04 -3.14 -19.94
CA GLN A 341 -3.82 -2.77 -19.23
C GLN A 341 -2.56 -2.95 -20.12
N PRO A 342 -2.47 -2.24 -21.27
CA PRO A 342 -1.24 -2.26 -22.06
C PRO A 342 -0.08 -1.60 -21.29
N PRO A 343 1.16 -2.07 -21.53
CA PRO A 343 2.34 -1.42 -20.98
C PRO A 343 2.47 0.02 -21.48
N GLY A 344 3.22 0.83 -20.75
CA GLY A 344 3.52 2.22 -21.10
C GLY A 344 5.04 2.40 -21.20
N ASP A 345 5.53 3.41 -20.47
CA ASP A 345 6.98 3.65 -20.33
C ASP A 345 7.67 2.53 -19.51
N SER A 346 6.89 1.77 -18.72
CA SER A 346 7.29 0.61 -17.94
C SER A 346 6.32 -0.58 -18.15
N LEU A 347 6.60 -1.73 -17.51
CA LEU A 347 5.82 -2.96 -17.69
C LEU A 347 4.48 -2.95 -16.94
N THR A 348 4.39 -2.22 -15.85
CA THR A 348 3.24 -2.15 -14.95
C THR A 348 2.74 -0.73 -14.78
N ARG A 349 1.58 -0.59 -14.15
CA ARG A 349 0.94 0.71 -13.86
C ARG A 349 -0.02 0.56 -12.70
N ARG A 350 -0.19 1.62 -11.91
CA ARG A 350 -1.19 1.71 -10.84
C ARG A 350 -2.59 1.26 -11.30
N SER A 351 -2.99 1.63 -12.51
CA SER A 351 -4.33 1.32 -13.05
C SER A 351 -4.65 -0.18 -13.14
N ILE A 352 -3.67 -1.08 -13.02
CA ILE A 352 -3.93 -2.52 -12.81
C ILE A 352 -4.68 -2.71 -11.48
N PHE A 353 -4.17 -2.13 -10.40
CA PHE A 353 -4.76 -2.18 -9.06
C PHE A 353 -6.07 -1.42 -8.99
N ASP A 354 -6.18 -0.25 -9.64
CA ASP A 354 -7.45 0.48 -9.70
C ASP A 354 -8.53 -0.33 -10.46
N SER A 355 -8.17 -1.12 -11.48
CA SER A 355 -9.14 -2.01 -12.15
C SER A 355 -9.60 -3.16 -11.26
N ILE A 356 -8.69 -3.80 -10.52
CA ILE A 356 -9.03 -4.84 -9.53
C ILE A 356 -9.92 -4.25 -8.44
N LEU A 357 -9.57 -3.07 -7.90
CA LEU A 357 -10.33 -2.35 -6.89
C LEU A 357 -11.75 -2.02 -7.38
N ALA A 358 -11.93 -1.73 -8.66
CA ALA A 358 -13.23 -1.48 -9.28
C ALA A 358 -13.99 -2.76 -9.68
N GLY A 359 -13.44 -3.96 -9.45
CA GLY A 359 -14.00 -5.24 -9.90
C GLY A 359 -14.01 -5.43 -11.43
N CYS A 360 -13.15 -4.71 -12.14
CA CYS A 360 -12.98 -4.79 -13.59
C CYS A 360 -11.83 -5.73 -13.95
N ILE A 361 -12.09 -6.75 -14.79
CA ILE A 361 -11.13 -7.81 -15.06
C ILE A 361 -9.97 -7.27 -15.91
N PRO A 362 -8.72 -7.28 -15.42
CA PRO A 362 -7.59 -6.73 -16.15
C PRO A 362 -7.27 -7.58 -17.39
N VAL A 363 -7.03 -6.90 -18.51
CA VAL A 363 -6.57 -7.49 -19.76
C VAL A 363 -5.13 -7.07 -20.04
N PHE A 364 -4.21 -8.04 -19.97
CA PHE A 364 -2.78 -7.80 -20.14
C PHE A 364 -2.31 -8.11 -21.56
N PHE A 365 -1.29 -7.37 -21.98
CA PHE A 365 -0.65 -7.50 -23.31
C PHE A 365 0.82 -7.87 -23.23
N ASN A 366 1.36 -8.03 -22.01
CA ASN A 366 2.75 -8.38 -21.76
C ASN A 366 2.84 -9.30 -20.53
N LEU A 367 3.56 -10.43 -20.65
CA LEU A 367 3.75 -11.38 -19.55
C LEU A 367 4.62 -10.81 -18.42
N GLY A 368 5.45 -9.80 -18.70
CA GLY A 368 6.26 -9.09 -17.72
C GLY A 368 5.50 -8.04 -16.90
N SER A 369 4.21 -7.82 -17.20
CA SER A 369 3.30 -7.01 -16.38
C SER A 369 2.97 -7.77 -15.07
N ALA A 370 1.71 -7.93 -14.69
CA ALA A 370 1.37 -8.47 -13.36
C ALA A 370 1.99 -9.86 -13.07
N TYR A 371 2.10 -10.75 -14.07
CA TYR A 371 2.37 -12.19 -13.87
C TYR A 371 3.76 -12.52 -13.31
N LYS A 372 4.71 -11.58 -13.36
CA LYS A 372 6.07 -11.79 -12.80
C LYS A 372 6.41 -10.80 -11.69
N GLN A 373 5.49 -9.91 -11.33
CA GLN A 373 5.79 -8.76 -10.48
C GLN A 373 5.32 -9.03 -9.04
N TYR A 374 4.01 -9.16 -8.85
CA TYR A 374 3.35 -9.09 -7.53
C TYR A 374 3.12 -10.47 -6.91
N ILE A 375 4.14 -11.32 -6.91
CA ILE A 375 4.02 -12.74 -6.56
C ILE A 375 3.51 -13.01 -5.14
N TRP A 376 3.68 -12.06 -4.22
CA TRP A 376 3.14 -12.15 -2.86
C TRP A 376 1.67 -11.75 -2.76
N HIS A 377 1.19 -10.89 -3.66
CA HIS A 377 -0.13 -10.26 -3.57
C HIS A 377 -1.15 -10.82 -4.56
N ILE A 378 -0.68 -11.38 -5.67
CA ILE A 378 -1.51 -11.85 -6.79
C ILE A 378 -1.16 -13.32 -7.07
N PRO A 379 -2.17 -14.20 -7.24
CA PRO A 379 -1.95 -15.63 -7.47
C PRO A 379 -1.19 -15.89 -8.78
N SER A 380 -0.49 -17.02 -8.83
CA SER A 380 0.30 -17.43 -10.00
C SER A 380 -0.56 -17.86 -11.20
N ASN A 381 -1.75 -18.41 -10.97
CA ASN A 381 -2.67 -18.79 -12.02
C ASN A 381 -3.38 -17.54 -12.60
N TYR A 382 -2.75 -16.93 -13.60
CA TYR A 382 -3.26 -15.71 -14.22
C TYR A 382 -4.63 -15.84 -14.89
N SER A 383 -5.00 -17.06 -15.31
CA SER A 383 -6.28 -17.31 -15.99
C SER A 383 -7.49 -17.20 -15.07
N GLU A 384 -7.27 -17.21 -13.76
CA GLU A 384 -8.30 -17.08 -12.72
C GLU A 384 -8.68 -15.65 -12.43
N TYR A 385 -7.91 -14.64 -12.85
CA TYR A 385 -8.18 -13.24 -12.49
C TYR A 385 -8.00 -12.26 -13.65
N SER A 386 -7.53 -12.73 -14.81
CA SER A 386 -7.17 -11.84 -15.91
C SER A 386 -7.28 -12.51 -17.28
N VAL A 387 -7.27 -11.67 -18.31
CA VAL A 387 -7.18 -12.12 -19.71
C VAL A 387 -5.82 -11.71 -20.28
N TYR A 388 -5.15 -12.62 -20.97
CA TYR A 388 -3.94 -12.31 -21.72
C TYR A 388 -4.23 -12.26 -23.22
N ILE A 389 -3.89 -11.15 -23.87
CA ILE A 389 -3.95 -11.00 -25.33
C ILE A 389 -2.53 -10.82 -25.86
N PRO A 390 -1.98 -11.80 -26.60
CA PRO A 390 -0.66 -11.68 -27.20
C PRO A 390 -0.58 -10.49 -28.17
N VAL A 391 0.56 -9.78 -28.19
CA VAL A 391 0.79 -8.63 -29.08
C VAL A 391 0.61 -8.98 -30.57
N LYS A 392 0.90 -10.23 -30.96
CA LYS A 392 0.71 -10.71 -32.33
C LYS A 392 -0.75 -10.57 -32.78
N GLU A 393 -1.71 -10.91 -31.90
CA GLU A 393 -3.14 -10.82 -32.18
C GLU A 393 -3.58 -9.39 -32.51
N LEU A 394 -2.96 -8.39 -31.88
CA LEU A 394 -3.26 -6.97 -32.14
C LEU A 394 -2.89 -6.53 -33.56
N ARG A 395 -1.89 -7.17 -34.18
CA ARG A 395 -1.36 -6.79 -35.49
C ARG A 395 -2.01 -7.56 -36.63
N THR A 396 -2.28 -8.84 -36.43
CA THR A 396 -2.75 -9.75 -37.50
C THR A 396 -4.26 -9.98 -37.48
N GLY A 397 -4.96 -9.60 -36.40
CA GLY A 397 -6.35 -9.98 -36.16
C GLY A 397 -7.44 -9.01 -36.66
N GLY A 398 -7.07 -7.94 -37.37
CA GLY A 398 -8.03 -6.90 -37.80
C GLY A 398 -8.40 -5.90 -36.70
N LYS A 399 -9.24 -4.91 -37.04
CA LYS A 399 -9.53 -3.73 -36.19
C LYS A 399 -10.35 -4.00 -34.92
N ASN A 400 -11.01 -5.15 -34.82
CA ASN A 400 -11.93 -5.49 -33.72
C ASN A 400 -11.49 -6.73 -32.93
N LYS A 401 -10.20 -7.11 -33.00
CA LYS A 401 -9.71 -8.37 -32.44
C LYS A 401 -9.87 -8.45 -30.93
N ILE A 402 -9.61 -7.35 -30.20
CA ILE A 402 -9.81 -7.30 -28.75
C ILE A 402 -11.27 -7.59 -28.41
N GLU A 403 -12.22 -6.92 -29.06
CA GLU A 403 -13.65 -7.15 -28.83
C GLU A 403 -14.04 -8.60 -29.11
N ASN A 404 -13.60 -9.17 -30.24
CA ASN A 404 -13.92 -10.54 -30.62
C ASN A 404 -13.41 -11.56 -29.58
N ILE A 405 -12.19 -11.37 -29.07
CA ILE A 405 -11.64 -12.23 -28.01
C ILE A 405 -12.47 -12.10 -26.73
N LEU A 406 -12.76 -10.88 -26.29
CA LEU A 406 -13.48 -10.64 -25.03
C LEU A 406 -14.94 -11.11 -25.07
N ARG A 407 -15.61 -11.00 -26.23
CA ARG A 407 -16.96 -11.55 -26.43
C ARG A 407 -17.01 -13.07 -26.42
N GLY A 408 -15.91 -13.72 -26.84
CA GLY A 408 -15.80 -15.18 -26.86
C GLY A 408 -15.58 -15.81 -25.48
N ILE A 409 -15.41 -15.02 -24.42
CA ILE A 409 -15.21 -15.53 -23.06
C ILE A 409 -16.58 -15.91 -22.48
N PRO A 410 -16.80 -17.17 -22.07
CA PRO A 410 -18.06 -17.59 -21.45
C PRO A 410 -18.37 -16.80 -20.18
N ASN A 411 -19.66 -16.55 -19.93
CA ASN A 411 -20.09 -15.75 -18.79
C ASN A 411 -19.68 -16.39 -17.45
N GLU A 412 -19.67 -17.73 -17.34
CA GLU A 412 -19.22 -18.41 -16.11
C GLU A 412 -17.76 -18.05 -15.78
N LYS A 413 -16.91 -17.99 -16.80
CA LYS A 413 -15.50 -17.61 -16.64
C LYS A 413 -15.35 -16.13 -16.27
N ILE A 414 -16.19 -15.26 -16.80
CA ILE A 414 -16.22 -13.83 -16.42
C ILE A 414 -16.60 -13.69 -14.94
N VAL A 415 -17.65 -14.38 -14.49
CA VAL A 415 -18.09 -14.37 -13.09
C VAL A 415 -16.99 -14.87 -12.17
N GLY A 416 -16.37 -16.02 -12.49
CA GLY A 416 -15.27 -16.58 -11.70
C GLY A 416 -14.06 -15.64 -11.63
N MET A 417 -13.65 -15.06 -12.76
CA MET A 417 -12.56 -14.06 -12.77
C MET A 417 -12.88 -12.84 -11.90
N ARG A 418 -14.13 -12.36 -11.97
CA ARG A 418 -14.58 -11.22 -11.19
C ARG A 418 -14.59 -11.52 -9.69
N GLU A 419 -15.07 -12.68 -9.27
CA GLU A 419 -15.04 -13.10 -7.86
C GLU A 419 -13.61 -13.17 -7.34
N ASN A 420 -12.68 -13.69 -8.14
CA ASN A 420 -11.28 -13.79 -7.75
C ASN A 420 -10.62 -12.43 -7.60
N ILE A 421 -10.80 -11.47 -8.52
CA ILE A 421 -10.24 -10.11 -8.35
C ILE A 421 -10.85 -9.38 -7.15
N ILE A 422 -12.14 -9.59 -6.84
CA ILE A 422 -12.79 -9.00 -5.67
C ILE A 422 -12.12 -9.53 -4.39
N LYS A 423 -11.83 -10.83 -4.30
CA LYS A 423 -11.10 -11.43 -3.16
C LYS A 423 -9.68 -10.88 -2.99
N LEU A 424 -9.07 -10.32 -4.03
CA LEU A 424 -7.73 -9.72 -3.95
C LEU A 424 -7.73 -8.31 -3.34
N VAL A 425 -8.88 -7.62 -3.28
CA VAL A 425 -8.97 -6.23 -2.81
C VAL A 425 -8.22 -5.96 -1.50
N PRO A 426 -8.40 -6.75 -0.41
CA PRO A 426 -7.68 -6.51 0.83
C PRO A 426 -6.16 -6.49 0.62
N LYS A 427 -5.63 -7.48 -0.11
CA LYS A 427 -4.19 -7.69 -0.34
C LYS A 427 -3.52 -6.67 -1.25
N ILE A 428 -4.29 -5.76 -1.88
CA ILE A 428 -3.77 -4.73 -2.78
C ILE A 428 -4.00 -3.29 -2.29
N VAL A 429 -4.79 -3.09 -1.23
CA VAL A 429 -5.01 -1.78 -0.62
C VAL A 429 -4.16 -1.61 0.64
N TYR A 430 -3.81 -0.37 0.96
CA TYR A 430 -3.11 -0.04 2.21
C TYR A 430 -4.11 0.56 3.19
N THR A 431 -4.43 -0.11 4.28
CA THR A 431 -5.39 0.39 5.28
C THR A 431 -4.78 1.52 6.10
N LYS A 432 -5.62 2.33 6.76
CA LYS A 432 -5.10 3.37 7.64
C LYS A 432 -4.20 2.80 8.75
N PRO A 433 -3.13 3.52 9.16
CA PRO A 433 -2.24 3.03 10.20
C PRO A 433 -2.88 2.77 11.57
N ASN A 434 -4.00 3.42 11.92
CA ASN A 434 -4.71 3.22 13.19
C ASN A 434 -5.85 2.19 13.09
N ARG A 435 -5.82 1.30 12.11
CA ARG A 435 -6.85 0.26 11.97
C ARG A 435 -6.84 -0.62 13.21
N GLN A 436 -7.96 -0.65 13.93
CA GLN A 436 -8.21 -1.66 14.95
C GLN A 436 -8.24 -3.02 14.26
N LYS A 437 -7.31 -3.90 14.60
CA LYS A 437 -7.36 -5.32 14.28
C LYS A 437 -7.98 -6.00 15.52
N PRO A 438 -9.31 -6.12 15.65
CA PRO A 438 -9.83 -7.03 16.65
C PRO A 438 -9.28 -8.42 16.35
N ASP A 439 -8.73 -9.06 17.38
CA ASP A 439 -8.16 -10.39 17.30
C ASP A 439 -9.21 -11.35 16.70
N GLU A 440 -8.76 -12.17 15.74
CA GLU A 440 -9.46 -13.31 15.10
C GLU A 440 -9.98 -13.12 13.65
N GLU A 441 -10.20 -11.90 13.11
CA GLU A 441 -10.62 -11.70 11.68
C GLU A 441 -9.95 -10.52 10.95
N ALA A 442 -8.68 -10.21 11.26
CA ALA A 442 -7.98 -9.13 10.57
C ALA A 442 -7.64 -9.51 9.11
N LEU A 443 -8.44 -9.06 8.14
CA LEU A 443 -8.09 -9.10 6.71
C LEU A 443 -6.71 -8.46 6.48
N GLU A 444 -5.72 -9.27 6.07
CA GLU A 444 -4.37 -8.81 5.72
C GLU A 444 -4.43 -7.83 4.55
N ASP A 445 -3.84 -6.65 4.76
CA ASP A 445 -3.72 -5.64 3.71
C ASP A 445 -2.40 -5.75 2.92
N ALA A 446 -2.19 -4.88 1.94
CA ALA A 446 -0.96 -4.90 1.13
C ALA A 446 0.32 -4.64 1.95
N PHE A 447 0.25 -3.98 3.11
CA PHE A 447 1.39 -3.84 4.00
C PHE A 447 1.64 -5.14 4.77
N ASP A 448 0.59 -5.75 5.33
CA ASP A 448 0.73 -7.00 6.11
C ASP A 448 1.36 -8.11 5.25
N VAL A 449 0.85 -8.30 4.03
CA VAL A 449 1.38 -9.27 3.06
C VAL A 449 2.85 -8.98 2.70
N ALA A 450 3.22 -7.71 2.52
CA ALA A 450 4.57 -7.31 2.16
C ALA A 450 5.57 -7.50 3.32
N VAL A 451 5.17 -7.19 4.56
CA VAL A 451 6.00 -7.41 5.75
C VAL A 451 6.20 -8.89 5.99
N LYS A 452 5.14 -9.71 5.89
CA LYS A 452 5.24 -11.16 5.97
C LYS A 452 6.20 -11.72 4.92
N GLY A 453 6.02 -11.33 3.65
CA GLY A 453 6.84 -11.81 2.55
C GLY A 453 8.33 -11.46 2.70
N VAL A 454 8.66 -10.26 3.20
CA VAL A 454 10.07 -9.87 3.39
C VAL A 454 10.70 -10.55 4.61
N VAL A 455 9.95 -10.78 5.68
CA VAL A 455 10.42 -11.54 6.85
C VAL A 455 10.71 -12.99 6.45
N GLU A 456 9.77 -13.67 5.78
CA GLU A 456 9.95 -15.04 5.28
C GLU A 456 11.17 -15.13 4.33
N ARG A 457 11.35 -14.13 3.47
CA ARG A 457 12.52 -14.04 2.58
C ARG A 457 13.82 -13.98 3.36
N ILE A 458 13.89 -13.13 4.39
CA ILE A 458 15.10 -12.91 5.21
C ILE A 458 15.39 -14.14 6.06
N GLU A 459 14.38 -14.76 6.67
CA GLU A 459 14.56 -16.02 7.38
C GLU A 459 15.10 -17.12 6.46
N GLY A 460 14.58 -17.22 5.24
CA GLY A 460 15.09 -18.15 4.23
C GLY A 460 16.55 -17.88 3.83
N VAL A 461 17.02 -16.63 3.90
CA VAL A 461 18.46 -16.32 3.75
C VAL A 461 19.25 -16.81 4.96
N ARG A 462 18.78 -16.51 6.17
CA ARG A 462 19.45 -16.88 7.42
C ARG A 462 19.67 -18.39 7.54
N ARG A 463 18.67 -19.21 7.20
CA ARG A 463 18.78 -20.68 7.22
C ARG A 463 19.88 -21.19 6.28
N LYS A 464 19.97 -20.64 5.07
CA LYS A 464 21.00 -21.00 4.07
C LYS A 464 22.43 -20.60 4.42
N ILE A 465 22.62 -19.74 5.42
CA ILE A 465 23.95 -19.36 5.93
C ILE A 465 24.37 -20.29 7.07
N GLN A 466 23.40 -20.89 7.76
CA GLN A 466 23.62 -21.80 8.89
C GLN A 466 23.85 -23.25 8.41
N ASP A 467 23.25 -23.62 7.28
CA ASP A 467 23.54 -24.84 6.51
C ASP A 467 24.82 -24.68 5.68
#